data_AF-A0A8H6E3T4-F1
#
_entry.id   AF-A0A8H6E3T4-F1
#
_cell.length_a   1.000
_cell.length_b   1.000
_cell.length_c   1.000
_cell.angle_alpha   90.00
_cell.angle_beta   90.00
_cell.angle_gamma   90.00
#
_symmetry.space_group_name_H-M   'P 1'
#
loop_
_entity.id
_entity.type
_entity.pdbx_description
1 polymer ?
#
loop_
_entity_poly.entity_id
_entity_poly.type
_entity_poly.pdbx_seq_one_letter_code
_entity_poly.pdbx_strand_id
1 'polypeptide(L)'
;FGEANRQSYWYSSAVRAGDQIHRAGQDAIYNISKLVPEQIEQAFVNVDTALKGAGSKGWPQVYRINSYHIQLDQEAQDAMVRNLKK
;
A
#
# COMPACT_ATOMS: atom_id res chain seq x y z
N PHE A 1 -10.76 -3.12 6.99
CA PHE A 1 -9.57 -3.47 6.17
C PHE A 1 -8.55 -4.16 7.07
N GLY A 2 -7.97 -5.30 6.66
CA GLY A 2 -6.90 -5.98 7.41
C GLY A 2 -7.31 -7.10 8.37
N GLU A 3 -8.61 -7.31 8.64
CA GLU A 3 -9.09 -8.35 9.56
C GLU A 3 -8.80 -9.77 9.05
N ALA A 4 -8.99 -10.00 7.75
CA ALA A 4 -8.62 -11.28 7.12
C ALA A 4 -7.13 -11.59 7.30
N ASN A 5 -6.27 -10.59 7.17
CA ASN A 5 -4.82 -10.77 7.34
C ASN A 5 -4.45 -11.03 8.80
N ARG A 6 -5.15 -10.41 9.75
CA ARG A 6 -4.99 -10.68 11.18
C ARG A 6 -5.33 -12.13 11.52
N GLN A 7 -6.40 -12.67 10.95
CA GLN A 7 -6.86 -14.03 11.20
C GLN A 7 -5.98 -15.08 10.50
N SER A 8 -5.62 -14.85 9.25
CA SER A 8 -4.90 -15.83 8.42
C SER A 8 -3.38 -15.78 8.60
N TYR A 9 -2.81 -14.59 8.83
CA TYR A 9 -1.36 -14.36 8.80
C TYR A 9 -0.83 -13.67 10.07
N TRP A 10 -1.68 -13.44 11.07
CA TRP A 10 -1.28 -12.98 12.41
C TRP A 10 -0.48 -11.67 12.45
N TYR A 11 -0.77 -10.74 11.53
CA TYR A 11 -0.19 -9.40 11.55
C TYR A 11 -1.24 -8.29 11.42
N SER A 12 -0.94 -7.13 12.00
CA SER A 12 -1.77 -5.92 11.87
C SER A 12 -1.43 -5.18 10.60
N SER A 13 -2.43 -4.85 9.78
CA SER A 13 -2.17 -4.08 8.56
C SER A 13 -1.71 -2.64 8.86
N ALA A 14 -2.31 -1.97 9.85
CA ALA A 14 -1.92 -0.66 10.36
C ALA A 14 -1.84 -0.70 11.89
N VAL A 15 -0.91 0.07 12.45
CA VAL A 15 -0.86 0.34 13.89
C VAL A 15 -0.67 1.85 14.09
N ARG A 16 -1.48 2.44 14.98
CA ARG A 16 -1.27 3.81 15.43
C ARG A 16 -0.40 3.79 16.69
N ALA A 17 0.70 4.52 16.67
CA ALA A 17 1.63 4.70 17.78
C ALA A 17 1.79 6.20 18.05
N GLY A 18 1.01 6.73 18.99
CA GLY A 18 0.86 8.18 19.19
C GLY A 18 0.30 8.85 17.93
N ASP A 19 1.01 9.87 17.44
CA ASP A 19 0.61 10.63 16.25
C ASP A 19 1.02 9.97 14.93
N GLN A 20 1.79 8.88 14.99
CA GLN A 20 2.26 8.17 13.80
C GLN A 20 1.40 6.94 13.51
N ILE A 21 1.22 6.67 12.22
CA ILE A 21 0.62 5.44 11.74
C ILE A 21 1.70 4.66 10.99
N HIS A 22 1.96 3.45 11.46
CA HIS A 22 2.86 2.50 10.82
C HIS A 22 2.04 1.51 10.00
N ARG A 23 2.51 1.23 8.79
CA ARG A 23 1.84 0.35 7.84
C ARG A 23 2.71 -0.85 7.52
N ALA A 24 2.08 -2.02 7.49
CA ALA A 24 2.65 -3.20 6.88
C ALA A 24 2.70 -3.05 5.34
N GLY A 25 3.58 -3.79 4.69
CA GLY A 25 3.70 -3.84 3.23
C GLY A 25 2.35 -4.12 2.58
N GLN A 26 2.06 -3.40 1.49
CA GLN A 26 0.85 -3.59 0.69
C GLN A 26 1.25 -4.05 -0.71
N ASP A 27 0.58 -5.08 -1.16
CA ASP A 27 0.62 -5.62 -2.51
C ASP A 27 -0.82 -5.76 -3.02
N ALA A 28 -0.98 -6.37 -4.19
CA ALA A 28 -2.28 -6.85 -4.64
C ALA A 28 -2.59 -8.15 -3.88
N ILE A 29 -3.33 -8.07 -2.76
CA ILE A 29 -3.60 -9.23 -1.88
C ILE A 29 -4.70 -10.16 -2.46
N TYR A 30 -5.63 -9.61 -3.26
CA TYR A 30 -6.79 -10.32 -3.79
C TYR A 30 -6.96 -10.03 -5.28
N ASN A 31 -7.11 -11.08 -6.09
CA ASN A 31 -7.29 -11.00 -7.55
C ASN A 31 -6.12 -10.30 -8.26
N ILE A 32 -4.92 -10.86 -8.06
CA ILE A 32 -3.64 -10.32 -8.53
C ILE A 32 -3.64 -10.28 -10.06
N SER A 33 -3.69 -9.08 -10.64
CA SER A 33 -3.42 -8.92 -12.06
C SER A 33 -2.04 -9.48 -12.40
N LYS A 34 -1.88 -10.08 -13.58
CA LYS A 34 -0.55 -10.48 -14.06
C LYS A 34 0.29 -9.30 -14.52
N LEU A 35 -0.31 -8.12 -14.66
CA LEU A 35 0.36 -6.91 -15.11
C LEU A 35 0.90 -6.12 -13.92
N VAL A 36 2.20 -5.82 -13.95
CA VAL A 36 2.90 -5.10 -12.89
C VAL A 36 2.29 -3.72 -12.61
N PRO A 37 1.91 -2.90 -13.61
CA PRO A 37 1.28 -1.61 -13.33
C PRO A 37 -0.03 -1.70 -12.56
N GLU A 38 -0.86 -2.69 -12.88
CA GLU A 38 -2.14 -2.90 -12.20
C GLU A 38 -1.93 -3.34 -10.75
N GLN A 39 -0.91 -4.17 -10.50
CA GLN A 39 -0.51 -4.52 -9.12
C GLN A 39 -0.04 -3.28 -8.35
N ILE A 40 0.75 -2.40 -8.96
CA ILE A 40 1.22 -1.15 -8.35
C ILE A 40 0.03 -0.24 -8.05
N GLU A 41 -0.87 -0.03 -9.02
CA GLU A 41 -2.07 0.80 -8.83
C GLU A 41 -2.94 0.28 -7.68
N GLN A 42 -3.16 -1.04 -7.61
CA GLN A 42 -3.91 -1.65 -6.53
C GLN A 42 -3.21 -1.51 -5.17
N ALA A 43 -1.88 -1.64 -5.12
CA ALA A 43 -1.12 -1.42 -3.89
C ALA A 43 -1.30 0.02 -3.36
N PHE A 44 -1.34 1.02 -4.25
CA PHE A 44 -1.60 2.41 -3.85
C PHE A 44 -3.02 2.62 -3.28
N VAL A 45 -4.03 1.99 -3.87
CA VAL A 45 -5.41 2.00 -3.35
C VAL A 45 -5.48 1.33 -1.97
N ASN A 46 -4.75 0.23 -1.79
CA ASN A 46 -4.70 -0.50 -0.53
C ASN A 46 -4.06 0.34 0.58
N VAL A 47 -2.96 1.04 0.28
CA VAL A 47 -2.32 1.98 1.22
C VAL A 47 -3.28 3.08 1.65
N ASP A 48 -3.96 3.73 0.69
CA ASP A 48 -4.90 4.82 1.00
C ASP A 48 -6.09 4.34 1.85
N THR A 49 -6.71 3.24 1.44
CA THR A 49 -7.85 2.63 2.13
C THR A 49 -7.50 2.27 3.57
N ALA A 50 -6.33 1.68 3.74
CA ALA A 50 -5.80 1.33 5.04
C ALA A 50 -5.53 2.53 5.95
N LEU A 51 -4.86 3.55 5.40
CA LEU A 51 -4.51 4.77 6.12
C LEU A 51 -5.78 5.49 6.58
N LYS A 52 -6.79 5.57 5.72
CA LYS A 52 -8.11 6.11 6.07
C LYS A 52 -8.81 5.25 7.14
N GLY A 53 -8.75 3.93 7.01
CA GLY A 53 -9.25 3.00 8.02
C GLY A 53 -8.58 3.11 9.39
N ALA A 54 -7.33 3.59 9.44
CA ALA A 54 -6.60 3.90 10.67
C ALA A 54 -6.84 5.34 11.19
N GLY A 55 -7.72 6.11 10.54
CA GLY A 55 -8.10 7.47 10.94
C GLY A 55 -7.18 8.58 10.44
N SER A 56 -6.48 8.38 9.31
CA SER A 56 -5.75 9.45 8.62
C SER A 56 -6.51 9.96 7.40
N LYS A 57 -5.99 11.01 6.76
CA LYS A 57 -6.50 11.58 5.51
C LYS A 57 -6.02 10.83 4.26
N GLY A 58 -5.28 9.73 4.41
CA GLY A 58 -4.70 8.97 3.29
C GLY A 58 -3.35 9.54 2.83
N TRP A 59 -3.10 9.49 1.52
CA TRP A 59 -1.86 9.95 0.88
C TRP A 59 -1.33 11.33 1.31
N PRO A 60 -2.15 12.37 1.53
CA PRO A 60 -1.67 13.69 1.97
C PRO A 60 -0.93 13.70 3.32
N GLN A 61 -1.02 12.63 4.11
CA GLN A 61 -0.32 12.49 5.40
C GLN A 61 0.85 11.48 5.34
N VAL A 62 1.19 10.98 4.16
CA VAL A 62 2.35 10.09 3.95
C VAL A 62 3.61 10.94 3.77
N TYR A 63 4.59 10.75 4.64
CA TYR A 63 5.88 11.48 4.60
C TYR A 63 7.08 10.59 4.23
N ARG A 64 6.91 9.26 4.26
CA ARG A 64 7.95 8.29 3.93
C ARG A 64 7.33 7.06 3.27
N ILE A 65 7.99 6.56 2.23
CA ILE A 65 7.63 5.33 1.52
C ILE A 65 8.88 4.46 1.41
N ASN A 66 8.75 3.18 1.72
CA ASN A 66 9.71 2.16 1.30
C ASN A 66 8.99 1.32 0.24
N SER A 67 9.56 1.20 -0.96
CA SER A 67 9.02 0.34 -2.02
C SER A 67 10.01 -0.78 -2.34
N TYR A 68 9.50 -1.98 -2.54
CA TYR A 68 10.27 -3.18 -2.86
C TYR A 68 9.80 -3.71 -4.20
N HIS A 69 10.74 -3.97 -5.11
CA HIS A 69 10.47 -4.37 -6.48
C HIS A 69 11.26 -5.63 -6.80
N ILE A 70 10.61 -6.64 -7.39
CA ILE A 70 11.33 -7.82 -7.92
C ILE A 70 12.13 -7.40 -9.16
N GLN A 71 11.47 -6.67 -10.07
CA GLN A 71 12.09 -5.99 -11.20
C GLN A 71 11.56 -4.55 -11.22
N LEU A 72 12.46 -3.60 -11.45
CA LEU A 72 12.15 -2.18 -11.54
C LEU A 72 12.49 -1.69 -12.94
N ASP A 73 11.74 -2.20 -13.91
CA ASP A 73 11.82 -1.77 -15.30
C ASP A 73 11.09 -0.43 -15.53
N GLN A 74 11.08 0.03 -16.78
CA GLN A 74 10.47 1.30 -17.14
C GLN A 74 8.95 1.31 -16.85
N GLU A 75 8.28 0.19 -17.08
CA GLU A 75 6.83 0.09 -16.88
C GLU A 75 6.47 0.22 -15.39
N ALA A 76 7.22 -0.47 -14.52
CA ALA A 76 7.09 -0.36 -13.07
C ALA A 76 7.41 1.06 -12.57
N GLN A 77 8.50 1.66 -13.05
CA GLN A 77 8.87 3.04 -12.71
C GLN A 77 7.79 4.05 -13.10
N ASP A 78 7.27 3.95 -14.33
CA ASP A 78 6.24 4.85 -14.82
C ASP A 78 4.94 4.72 -14.03
N ALA A 79 4.56 3.48 -13.67
CA ALA A 79 3.41 3.23 -12.81
C ALA A 79 3.59 3.82 -11.40
N MET A 80 4.78 3.68 -10.80
CA MET A 80 5.09 4.30 -9.50
C MET A 80 4.98 5.82 -9.57
N VAL A 81 5.63 6.45 -10.55
CA VAL A 81 5.60 7.91 -10.74
C VAL A 81 4.18 8.41 -10.98
N ARG A 82 3.40 7.72 -11.81
CA ARG A 82 2.00 8.08 -12.09
C ARG A 82 1.15 8.10 -10.81
N ASN A 83 1.33 7.12 -9.92
CA ASN A 83 0.57 7.05 -8.70
C ASN A 83 1.04 8.03 -7.62
N LEU A 84 2.34 8.31 -7.53
CA LEU A 84 2.90 9.30 -6.60
C LEU A 84 2.52 10.75 -6.94
N LYS A 85 2.17 11.04 -8.20
CA LYS A 85 1.76 12.37 -8.66
C LYS A 85 0.28 12.70 -8.41
N LYS A 86 -0.51 11.75 -7.93
CA LYS A 86 -1.95 11.93 -7.63
C LYS A 86 -2.14 12.67 -6.31
#